data_AF-A0A1E7JAA6-F1
#
_entry.id   AF-A0A1E7JAA6-F1
#
_cell.length_a   1.000
_cell.length_b   1.000
_cell.length_c   1.000
_cell.angle_alpha   90.00
_cell.angle_beta   90.00
_cell.angle_gamma   90.00
#
_symmetry.space_group_name_H-M   'P 1'
#
loop_
_entity.id
_entity.type
_entity.pdbx_description
1 polymer ?
#
loop_
_entity_poly.entity_id
_entity_poly.type
_entity_poly.pdbx_seq_one_letter_code
_entity_poly.pdbx_strand_id
1 'polypeptide(L)'
;MKDSKTGNTFIPTKITKDQAKDTGMAMVLISLLFVYFGQKNHYIILSIILLLLCMTIPGIFSPLAKIWLGLSNILGAVMSKVVLTILYFSLVTPIGLIKKLFTPDPLRIREWGKEKSSVFRVRDTPFEPEDIEKPY
;
A
#
# COMPACT_ATOMS: atom_id res chain seq x y z
N MET A 1 -25.61 -9.09 -23.77
CA MET A 1 -25.87 -7.95 -22.87
C MET A 1 -25.09 -8.17 -21.60
N LYS A 2 -23.83 -7.70 -21.52
CA LYS A 2 -22.86 -8.15 -20.50
C LYS A 2 -22.35 -6.95 -19.69
N ASP A 3 -22.78 -6.95 -18.43
CA ASP A 3 -22.15 -6.39 -17.24
C ASP A 3 -21.74 -4.91 -17.26
N SER A 4 -22.73 -4.05 -16.98
CA SER A 4 -22.48 -2.72 -16.45
C SER A 4 -22.26 -2.80 -14.93
N LYS A 5 -21.20 -2.12 -14.48
CA LYS A 5 -20.95 -1.66 -13.10
C LYS A 5 -20.55 -2.71 -12.06
N THR A 6 -19.25 -2.95 -11.98
CA THR A 6 -18.58 -3.33 -10.74
C THR A 6 -17.83 -2.12 -10.19
N GLY A 7 -18.54 -1.31 -9.42
CA GLY A 7 -17.92 -0.32 -8.55
C GLY A 7 -17.23 -1.05 -7.40
N ASN A 8 -15.92 -0.84 -7.24
CA ASN A 8 -15.15 -1.02 -6.01
C ASN A 8 -15.56 -2.22 -5.11
N THR A 9 -15.62 -3.43 -5.65
CA THR A 9 -15.89 -4.63 -4.84
C THR A 9 -14.58 -5.25 -4.38
N PHE A 10 -14.13 -4.87 -3.18
CA PHE A 10 -13.01 -5.47 -2.46
C PHE A 10 -13.26 -6.92 -1.98
N ILE A 11 -14.32 -7.59 -2.46
CA ILE A 11 -14.66 -8.97 -2.09
C ILE A 11 -15.04 -9.74 -3.36
N PRO A 12 -14.27 -10.77 -3.75
CA PRO A 12 -14.62 -11.62 -4.89
C PRO A 12 -15.88 -12.43 -4.57
N THR A 13 -16.94 -12.22 -5.34
CA THR A 13 -18.27 -12.83 -5.15
C THR A 13 -18.37 -14.29 -5.59
N LYS A 14 -17.35 -14.84 -6.26
CA LYS A 14 -17.23 -16.27 -6.59
C LYS A 14 -15.87 -16.80 -6.18
N ILE A 15 -15.84 -17.61 -5.12
CA ILE A 15 -14.67 -18.40 -4.74
C ILE A 15 -14.69 -19.68 -5.56
N THR A 16 -13.70 -19.84 -6.44
CA THR A 16 -13.53 -21.03 -7.27
C THR A 16 -13.00 -22.18 -6.41
N LYS A 17 -13.37 -23.43 -6.72
CA LYS A 17 -12.96 -24.62 -5.95
C LYS A 17 -11.44 -24.72 -5.78
N ASP A 18 -10.69 -24.28 -6.78
CA ASP A 18 -9.22 -24.27 -6.74
C ASP A 18 -8.68 -23.28 -5.69
N GLN A 19 -9.29 -22.09 -5.56
CA GLN A 19 -8.89 -21.12 -4.54
C GLN A 19 -9.17 -21.62 -3.11
N ALA A 20 -10.26 -22.37 -2.93
CA ALA A 20 -10.56 -23.01 -1.65
C ALA A 20 -9.53 -24.10 -1.32
N LYS A 21 -9.09 -24.87 -2.32
CA LYS A 21 -8.06 -25.90 -2.17
C LYS A 21 -6.70 -25.30 -1.84
N ASP A 22 -6.29 -24.24 -2.54
CA ASP A 22 -5.00 -23.55 -2.32
C ASP A 22 -4.95 -22.89 -0.95
N THR A 23 -6.06 -22.29 -0.51
CA THR A 23 -6.19 -21.72 0.85
C THR A 23 -6.11 -22.82 1.92
N GLY A 24 -6.73 -23.98 1.66
CA GLY A 24 -6.64 -25.16 2.52
C GLY A 24 -5.20 -25.67 2.66
N MET A 25 -4.47 -25.77 1.55
CA MET A 25 -3.06 -26.18 1.54
C MET A 25 -2.17 -25.19 2.30
N ALA A 26 -2.40 -23.88 2.15
CA ALA A 26 -1.67 -22.85 2.88
C ALA A 26 -1.92 -22.91 4.41
N MET A 27 -3.18 -23.10 4.83
CA MET A 27 -3.53 -23.27 6.24
C MET A 27 -2.87 -24.50 6.87
N VAL A 28 -2.86 -25.63 6.14
CA VAL A 28 -2.17 -26.85 6.56
C VAL A 28 -0.68 -26.60 6.78
N LEU A 29 -0.03 -25.92 5.83
CA LEU A 29 1.40 -25.61 5.90
C LEU A 29 1.70 -24.72 7.12
N ILE A 30 0.88 -23.69 7.36
CA ILE A 30 1.02 -22.80 8.53
C ILE A 30 0.87 -23.60 9.83
N SER A 31 -0.11 -24.49 9.92
CA SER A 31 -0.32 -25.36 11.10
C SER A 31 0.89 -26.26 11.35
N LEU A 32 1.46 -26.84 10.29
CA LEU A 32 2.64 -27.70 10.38
C LEU A 32 3.89 -26.91 10.81
N LEU A 33 4.04 -25.69 10.32
CA LEU A 33 5.14 -24.78 10.69
C LEU A 33 5.04 -24.37 12.18
N PHE A 34 3.83 -24.10 12.67
CA PHE A 34 3.57 -23.85 14.09
C PHE A 34 3.89 -25.05 14.99
N VAL A 35 3.56 -26.27 14.55
CA VAL A 35 3.91 -27.51 15.26
C VAL A 35 5.43 -27.73 15.29
N TYR A 36 6.10 -27.47 14.16
CA TYR A 36 7.56 -27.60 14.04
C TYR A 36 8.29 -26.62 14.97
N PHE A 37 7.83 -25.37 15.06
CA PHE A 37 8.40 -24.36 15.96
C PHE A 37 8.01 -24.55 17.44
N GLY A 38 6.84 -25.14 17.71
CA GLY A 38 6.25 -25.17 19.06
C GLY A 38 6.78 -26.25 20.01
N GLN A 39 7.48 -27.28 19.51
CA GLN A 39 8.09 -28.39 20.29
C GLN A 39 7.24 -28.92 21.47
N LYS A 40 5.90 -28.85 21.34
CA LYS A 40 4.92 -29.27 22.35
C LYS A 40 3.97 -30.26 21.67
N ASN A 41 4.15 -31.55 21.99
CA ASN A 41 3.47 -32.71 21.39
C ASN A 41 1.92 -32.65 21.40
N HIS A 42 1.31 -31.74 22.13
CA HIS A 42 -0.14 -31.73 22.34
C HIS A 42 -0.94 -31.15 21.15
N TYR A 43 -0.32 -30.37 20.26
CA TYR A 43 -1.01 -29.73 19.12
C TYR A 43 -0.97 -30.53 17.80
N ILE A 44 -0.29 -31.67 17.80
CA ILE A 44 -0.16 -32.55 16.63
C ILE A 44 -1.51 -33.19 16.28
N ILE A 45 -2.25 -33.66 17.28
CA ILE A 45 -3.56 -34.32 17.09
C ILE A 45 -4.58 -33.34 16.48
N LEU A 46 -4.58 -32.08 16.94
CA LEU A 46 -5.46 -31.05 16.40
C LEU A 46 -5.14 -30.72 14.94
N SER A 47 -3.85 -30.66 14.59
CA SER A 47 -3.40 -30.44 13.20
C SER A 47 -3.76 -31.61 12.28
N ILE A 48 -3.63 -32.85 12.75
CA ILE A 48 -4.02 -34.05 12.01
C ILE A 48 -5.53 -34.08 11.78
N ILE A 49 -6.34 -33.76 12.79
CA ILE A 49 -7.81 -33.68 12.65
C ILE A 49 -8.18 -32.61 11.65
N LEU A 50 -7.55 -31.42 11.72
CA LEU A 50 -7.80 -30.31 10.80
C LEU A 50 -7.40 -30.68 9.36
N LEU A 51 -6.28 -31.39 9.18
CA LEU A 51 -5.80 -31.90 7.89
C LEU A 51 -6.75 -32.96 7.30
N LEU A 52 -7.23 -33.89 8.14
CA LEU A 52 -8.19 -34.91 7.75
C LEU A 52 -9.52 -34.27 7.34
N LEU A 53 -9.97 -33.25 8.08
CA LEU A 53 -11.17 -32.45 7.76
C LEU A 53 -11.00 -31.70 6.44
N CYS A 54 -9.82 -31.13 6.20
CA CYS A 54 -9.48 -30.42 4.96
C CYS A 54 -9.52 -31.35 3.75
N MET A 55 -9.04 -32.59 3.93
CA MET A 55 -9.01 -33.60 2.88
C MET A 55 -10.37 -34.26 2.62
N THR A 56 -11.19 -34.47 3.65
CA THR A 56 -12.48 -35.19 3.53
C THR A 56 -13.64 -34.29 3.07
N ILE A 57 -13.70 -33.02 3.50
CA ILE A 57 -14.80 -32.12 3.13
C ILE A 57 -14.26 -30.70 2.85
N PRO A 58 -13.80 -30.41 1.61
CA PRO A 58 -13.34 -29.06 1.25
C PRO A 58 -14.46 -27.99 1.34
N GLY A 59 -15.72 -28.40 1.42
CA GLY A 59 -16.87 -27.51 1.59
C GLY A 59 -16.94 -26.82 2.96
N ILE A 60 -16.44 -27.44 4.04
CA ILE A 60 -16.48 -26.86 5.39
C ILE A 60 -15.49 -25.70 5.55
N PHE A 61 -14.43 -25.67 4.74
CA PHE A 61 -13.47 -24.57 4.71
C PHE A 61 -13.95 -23.40 3.86
N SER A 62 -15.08 -23.50 3.14
CA SER A 62 -15.63 -22.37 2.37
C SER A 62 -15.97 -21.13 3.21
N PRO A 63 -16.65 -21.21 4.38
CA PRO A 63 -16.84 -20.04 5.24
C PRO A 63 -15.53 -19.49 5.79
N LEU A 64 -14.58 -20.36 6.15
CA LEU A 64 -13.27 -19.97 6.64
C LEU A 64 -12.45 -19.24 5.56
N ALA A 65 -12.47 -19.74 4.33
CA ALA A 65 -11.82 -19.14 3.16
C ALA A 65 -12.43 -17.78 2.81
N LYS A 66 -13.75 -17.60 2.95
CA LYS A 66 -14.39 -16.28 2.81
C LYS A 66 -13.85 -15.27 3.83
N ILE A 67 -13.73 -15.67 5.09
CA ILE A 67 -13.20 -14.82 6.16
C ILE A 67 -11.72 -14.51 5.88
N TRP A 68 -10.92 -15.52 5.54
CA TRP A 68 -9.50 -15.37 5.23
C TRP A 68 -9.25 -14.44 4.04
N LEU A 69 -9.96 -14.63 2.93
CA LEU A 69 -9.84 -13.78 1.74
C LEU A 69 -10.34 -12.37 2.02
N GLY A 70 -11.42 -12.20 2.80
CA GLY A 70 -11.88 -10.89 3.24
C GLY A 70 -10.83 -10.15 4.06
N LEU A 71 -10.20 -10.85 5.01
CA LEU A 71 -9.10 -10.31 5.82
C LEU A 71 -7.89 -9.94 4.94
N SER A 72 -7.51 -10.83 4.02
CA SER A 72 -6.39 -10.60 3.08
C SER A 72 -6.62 -9.35 2.22
N ASN A 73 -7.85 -9.12 1.73
CA ASN A 73 -8.18 -7.93 0.95
C ASN A 73 -8.11 -6.65 1.77
N ILE A 74 -8.61 -6.66 3.01
CA ILE A 74 -8.48 -5.52 3.93
C ILE A 74 -7.00 -5.24 4.20
N LEU A 75 -6.23 -6.28 4.48
CA LEU A 75 -4.79 -6.17 4.72
C LEU A 75 -4.07 -5.60 3.51
N GLY A 76 -4.40 -6.06 2.30
CA GLY A 76 -3.85 -5.55 1.05
C GLY A 76 -4.18 -4.08 0.81
N ALA A 77 -5.42 -3.66 1.09
CA ALA A 77 -5.84 -2.26 0.98
C ALA A 77 -5.08 -1.35 1.97
N VAL A 78 -4.85 -1.82 3.20
CA VAL A 78 -4.06 -1.09 4.20
C VAL A 78 -2.58 -1.06 3.80
N MET A 79 -2.03 -2.20 3.35
CA MET A 79 -0.63 -2.30 2.96
C MET A 79 -0.26 -1.38 1.80
N SER A 80 -1.14 -1.20 0.82
CA SER A 80 -0.92 -0.23 -0.26
C SER A 80 -0.67 1.19 0.28
N LYS A 81 -1.47 1.62 1.28
CA LYS A 81 -1.29 2.93 1.94
C LYS A 81 -0.02 2.98 2.77
N VAL A 82 0.31 1.90 3.48
CA VAL A 82 1.52 1.80 4.30
C VAL A 82 2.77 1.90 3.43
N VAL A 83 2.84 1.14 2.34
CA VAL A 83 3.97 1.17 1.39
C VAL A 83 4.14 2.58 0.82
N LEU A 84 3.06 3.23 0.37
CA LEU A 84 3.13 4.59 -0.14
C LEU A 84 3.63 5.59 0.93
N THR A 85 3.17 5.45 2.17
CA THR A 85 3.59 6.30 3.29
C THR A 85 5.08 6.13 3.59
N ILE A 86 5.56 4.89 3.65
CA ILE A 86 6.97 4.58 3.85
C ILE A 86 7.81 5.15 2.71
N LEU A 87 7.39 4.96 1.46
CA LEU A 87 8.09 5.46 0.29
C LEU A 87 8.17 7.00 0.27
N TYR A 88 7.07 7.66 0.61
CA TYR A 88 7.03 9.11 0.76
C TYR A 88 8.01 9.58 1.84
N PHE A 89 7.97 8.97 3.02
CA PHE A 89 8.81 9.40 4.14
C PHE A 89 10.28 9.05 3.96
N SER A 90 10.59 7.97 3.24
CA SER A 90 11.95 7.51 3.01
C SER A 90 12.63 8.15 1.81
N LEU A 91 11.88 8.57 0.79
CA LEU A 91 12.44 9.17 -0.43
C LEU A 91 12.06 10.65 -0.54
N VAL A 92 10.77 10.95 -0.60
CA VAL A 92 10.28 12.30 -0.91
C VAL A 92 10.63 13.29 0.22
N THR A 93 10.38 12.92 1.47
CA THR A 93 10.67 13.77 2.64
C THR A 93 12.15 14.14 2.77
N PRO A 94 13.12 13.20 2.73
CA PRO A 94 14.52 13.57 2.84
C PRO A 94 15.01 14.35 1.62
N ILE A 95 14.55 14.02 0.40
CA ILE A 95 14.88 14.82 -0.80
C ILE A 95 14.39 16.26 -0.63
N GLY A 96 13.15 16.46 -0.15
CA GLY A 96 12.61 17.78 0.13
C GLY A 96 13.38 18.52 1.22
N LEU A 97 13.81 17.83 2.28
CA LEU A 97 14.58 18.42 3.37
C LEU A 97 16.00 18.80 2.93
N ILE A 98 16.67 17.94 2.15
CA ILE A 98 17.96 18.22 1.53
C ILE A 98 17.82 19.43 0.61
N LYS A 99 16.81 19.47 -0.26
CA LYS A 99 16.55 20.64 -1.12
C LYS A 99 16.33 21.91 -0.28
N LYS A 100 15.57 21.83 0.81
CA LYS A 100 15.34 22.96 1.72
C LYS A 100 16.61 23.46 2.40
N LEU A 101 17.57 22.58 2.70
CA LEU A 101 18.83 22.95 3.36
C LEU A 101 19.89 23.47 2.38
N PHE A 102 20.00 22.87 1.19
CA PHE A 102 21.07 23.15 0.23
C PHE A 102 20.66 24.09 -0.92
N THR A 103 19.37 24.25 -1.21
CA THR A 103 18.92 25.20 -2.24
C THR A 103 18.60 26.55 -1.60
N PRO A 104 19.29 27.64 -1.97
CA PRO A 104 18.93 28.98 -1.52
C PRO A 104 17.50 29.31 -1.96
N ASP A 105 16.71 29.87 -1.03
CA ASP A 105 15.26 30.10 -1.12
C ASP A 105 14.85 30.73 -2.47
N PRO A 106 14.40 29.94 -3.46
CA PRO A 106 14.17 30.44 -4.81
C PRO A 106 12.97 31.37 -4.87
N LEU A 107 12.09 31.30 -3.87
CA LEU A 107 10.84 32.03 -3.81
C LEU A 107 10.85 33.13 -2.72
N ARG A 108 11.99 33.35 -2.04
CA ARG A 108 12.12 34.31 -0.92
C ARG A 108 10.98 34.19 0.10
N ILE A 109 10.49 32.97 0.34
CA ILE A 109 9.32 32.72 1.18
C ILE A 109 9.57 33.19 2.62
N ARG A 110 10.83 33.14 3.07
CA ARG A 110 11.23 33.62 4.40
C ARG A 110 11.12 35.14 4.59
N GLU A 111 11.16 35.90 3.49
CA GLU A 111 11.09 37.37 3.46
C GLU A 111 9.64 37.87 3.28
N TRP A 112 8.74 37.00 2.83
CA TRP A 112 7.32 37.29 2.64
C TRP A 112 6.64 37.71 3.95
N GLY A 113 6.27 39.00 4.05
CA GLY A 113 5.51 39.56 5.16
C GLY A 113 6.33 40.03 6.38
N LYS A 114 7.67 39.93 6.35
CA LYS A 114 8.54 40.43 7.43
C LYS A 114 9.07 41.85 7.18
N GLU A 115 9.28 42.22 5.92
CA GLU A 115 9.69 43.56 5.53
C GLU A 115 8.62 44.27 4.69
N LYS A 116 8.68 45.61 4.67
CA LYS A 116 7.89 46.45 3.75
C LYS A 116 8.45 46.48 2.32
N SER A 117 9.54 45.77 2.05
CA SER A 117 10.20 45.69 0.75
C SER A 117 9.50 44.68 -0.16
N SER A 118 9.44 44.98 -1.47
CA SER A 118 8.84 44.09 -2.47
C SER A 118 9.66 42.82 -2.62
N VAL A 119 9.00 41.65 -2.56
CA VAL A 119 9.63 40.35 -2.85
C VAL A 119 9.89 40.14 -4.35
N PHE A 120 9.28 40.98 -5.20
CA PHE A 120 9.50 40.95 -6.64
C PHE A 120 10.91 41.42 -6.99
N ARG A 121 11.53 40.75 -7.97
CA ARG A 121 12.78 41.20 -8.58
C ARG A 121 12.49 42.47 -9.37
N VAL A 122 13.03 43.61 -8.94
CA VAL A 122 13.01 44.84 -9.74
C VAL A 122 13.93 44.62 -10.94
N ARG A 123 13.41 44.80 -12.16
CA ARG A 123 14.19 44.81 -13.39
C ARG A 123 14.45 46.27 -13.76
N ASP A 124 15.68 46.73 -13.56
CA ASP A 124 16.11 48.10 -13.93
C ASP A 124 16.71 48.16 -15.35
N THR A 125 16.53 47.12 -16.16
CA THR A 125 17.02 47.06 -17.54
C THR A 125 16.02 47.68 -18.52
N PRO A 126 16.47 48.49 -19.51
CA PRO A 126 15.61 48.95 -20.58
C PRO A 126 15.07 47.75 -21.37
N PHE A 127 13.81 47.82 -21.78
CA PHE A 127 13.11 46.71 -22.41
C PHE A 127 13.65 46.49 -23.84
N GLU A 128 14.28 45.36 -24.09
CA GLU A 128 14.82 45.02 -25.41
C GLU A 128 13.81 44.20 -26.22
N PRO A 129 13.79 44.30 -27.56
CA PRO A 129 12.91 43.48 -28.40
C PRO A 129 13.09 41.98 -28.19
N GLU A 130 14.31 41.58 -27.83
CA GLU A 130 14.68 40.19 -27.54
C GLU A 130 13.98 39.63 -26.28
N ASP A 131 13.60 40.50 -25.33
CA ASP A 131 12.82 40.14 -24.14
C ASP A 131 11.37 39.75 -24.48
N ILE A 132 10.83 40.25 -25.61
CA ILE A 132 9.50 39.88 -26.11
C ILE A 132 9.52 38.46 -26.68
N GLU A 133 10.64 38.06 -27.30
CA GLU A 133 10.79 36.74 -27.90
C GLU A 133 11.08 35.65 -26.86
N LYS A 134 11.73 36.00 -25.74
CA LYS A 134 12.05 35.06 -24.64
C LYS A 134 11.64 35.61 -23.27
N PRO A 135 10.36 35.49 -22.91
CA PRO A 135 9.82 36.11 -21.70
C PRO A 135 10.19 35.41 -20.37
N TYR A 136 10.81 34.22 -20.39
CA TYR A 136 11.12 33.40 -19.21
C TYR A 136 12.59 32.99 -19.10
#